data_AF-A0A931UKS0-F1
#
_entry.id   AF-A0A931UKS0-F1
#
_cell.length_a   1.000
_cell.length_b   1.000
_cell.length_c   1.000
_cell.angle_alpha   90.00
_cell.angle_beta   90.00
_cell.angle_gamma   90.00
#
_symmetry.space_group_name_H-M   'P 1'
#
loop_
_entity.id
_entity.type
_entity.pdbx_description
1 polymer ?
#
loop_
_entity_poly.entity_id
_entity_poly.type
_entity_poly.pdbx_seq_one_letter_code
_entity_poly.pdbx_strand_id
1 'polypeptide(L)'
;MTQAVTPEQKIEMYREQIRQRPENVLARFSLGQVLMKVERFEEAAGVWEELLGLKRDYLVAWMLYGRTLLHLGRPAEARQTLEAHALPLAHQQGHAGPIEEIQAILDEIGEAPA
;
A
#
# COMPACT_ATOMS: atom_id res chain seq x y z
N MET A 1 6.04 -7.00 33.31
CA MET A 1 6.70 -6.55 32.06
C MET A 1 5.73 -6.80 30.93
N THR A 2 5.17 -5.77 30.33
CA THR A 2 4.28 -5.91 29.16
C THR A 2 5.14 -6.37 28.00
N GLN A 3 5.01 -7.62 27.55
CA GLN A 3 5.70 -8.06 26.34
C GLN A 3 5.20 -7.21 25.17
N ALA A 4 6.14 -6.55 24.48
CA ALA A 4 5.82 -5.85 23.24
C ALA A 4 5.42 -6.91 22.19
N VAL A 5 4.25 -6.73 21.57
CA VAL A 5 3.78 -7.62 20.51
C VAL A 5 4.74 -7.53 19.33
N THR A 6 5.31 -8.67 18.92
CA THR A 6 6.26 -8.73 17.80
C THR A 6 5.56 -8.45 16.46
N PRO A 7 6.29 -8.04 15.41
CA PRO A 7 5.72 -7.89 14.07
C PRO A 7 5.00 -9.16 13.57
N GLU A 8 5.55 -10.34 13.84
CA GLU A 8 5.00 -11.64 13.44
C GLU A 8 3.66 -11.91 14.13
N GLN A 9 3.58 -11.61 15.44
CA GLN A 9 2.33 -11.72 16.19
C GLN A 9 1.26 -10.76 15.63
N LYS A 10 1.65 -9.54 15.22
CA LYS A 10 0.72 -8.60 14.58
C LYS A 10 0.23 -9.11 13.23
N ILE A 11 1.12 -9.67 12.42
CA ILE A 11 0.77 -10.26 11.12
C ILE A 11 -0.28 -11.36 11.32
N GLU A 12 -0.04 -12.30 12.24
CA GLU A 12 -0.99 -13.40 12.48
C GLU A 12 -2.32 -12.91 13.05
N MET A 13 -2.28 -11.93 13.96
CA MET A 13 -3.49 -11.30 14.50
C MET A 13 -4.34 -10.68 13.38
N TYR A 14 -3.74 -9.92 12.45
CA TYR A 14 -4.50 -9.32 11.35
C TYR A 14 -4.99 -10.37 10.34
N ARG A 15 -4.21 -11.43 10.09
CA ARG A 15 -4.68 -12.56 9.27
C ARG A 15 -5.90 -13.22 9.87
N GLU A 16 -5.91 -13.45 11.18
CA GLU A 16 -7.07 -14.01 11.87
C GLU A 16 -8.28 -13.06 11.81
N GLN A 17 -8.09 -11.75 11.98
CA GLN A 17 -9.15 -10.77 11.80
C GLN A 17 -9.75 -10.80 10.38
N ILE A 18 -8.92 -10.99 9.36
CA ILE A 18 -9.35 -11.12 7.96
C ILE A 18 -10.08 -12.45 7.74
N ARG A 19 -9.63 -13.56 8.34
CA ARG A 19 -10.35 -14.86 8.27
C ARG A 19 -11.74 -14.78 8.89
N GLN A 20 -11.86 -14.08 10.02
CA GLN A 20 -13.15 -13.89 10.71
C GLN A 20 -14.06 -12.90 9.96
N ARG A 21 -13.48 -11.88 9.32
CA ARG A 21 -14.20 -10.84 8.58
C ARG A 21 -13.48 -10.52 7.27
N PRO A 22 -13.77 -11.27 6.20
CA PRO A 22 -13.12 -11.11 4.90
C PRO A 22 -13.30 -9.73 4.27
N GLU A 23 -14.24 -8.92 4.71
CA GLU A 23 -14.48 -7.55 4.24
C GLU A 23 -13.76 -6.48 5.09
N ASN A 24 -12.99 -6.88 6.11
CA ASN A 24 -12.33 -5.94 7.02
C ASN A 24 -11.13 -5.24 6.34
N VAL A 25 -11.42 -4.09 5.72
CA VAL A 25 -10.46 -3.22 5.04
C VAL A 25 -9.38 -2.71 6.01
N LEU A 26 -9.74 -2.37 7.27
CA LEU A 26 -8.79 -1.84 8.25
C LEU A 26 -7.76 -2.90 8.68
N ALA A 27 -8.18 -4.16 8.84
CA ALA A 27 -7.28 -5.26 9.14
C ALA A 27 -6.28 -5.50 8.00
N ARG A 28 -6.74 -5.47 6.73
CA ARG A 28 -5.84 -5.52 5.56
C ARG A 28 -4.89 -4.35 5.52
N PHE A 29 -5.39 -3.14 5.78
CA PHE A 29 -4.56 -1.94 5.78
C PHE A 29 -3.42 -2.04 6.80
N SER A 30 -3.75 -2.54 7.99
CA SER A 30 -2.80 -2.72 9.08
C SER A 30 -1.82 -3.87 8.78
N LEU A 31 -2.29 -4.96 8.17
CA LEU A 31 -1.45 -6.07 7.73
C LEU A 31 -0.42 -5.60 6.69
N GLY A 32 -0.86 -4.91 5.64
CA GLY A 32 0.04 -4.40 4.60
C GLY A 32 1.10 -3.44 5.16
N GLN A 33 0.74 -2.56 6.09
CA GLN A 33 1.71 -1.68 6.75
C GLN A 33 2.74 -2.44 7.58
N VAL A 34 2.32 -3.48 8.32
CA VAL A 34 3.28 -4.29 9.09
C VAL A 34 4.19 -5.07 8.16
N LEU A 35 3.66 -5.64 7.08
CA LEU A 35 4.45 -6.36 6.06
C LEU A 35 5.48 -5.44 5.40
N MET A 36 5.11 -4.22 5.05
CA MET A 36 6.04 -3.19 4.56
C MET A 36 7.17 -2.90 5.55
N LYS A 37 6.85 -2.77 6.85
CA LYS A 37 7.85 -2.49 7.90
C LYS A 37 8.84 -3.63 8.13
N VAL A 38 8.46 -4.87 7.80
CA VAL A 38 9.34 -6.04 7.88
C VAL A 38 9.85 -6.46 6.51
N GLU A 39 9.75 -5.58 5.50
CA GLU A 39 10.29 -5.77 4.15
C GLU A 39 9.75 -7.00 3.41
N ARG A 40 8.57 -7.50 3.80
CA ARG A 40 7.84 -8.58 3.11
C ARG A 40 7.00 -8.00 1.97
N PHE A 41 7.67 -7.41 1.00
CA PHE A 41 7.05 -6.56 -0.02
C PHE A 41 6.09 -7.32 -0.94
N GLU A 42 6.39 -8.57 -1.30
CA GLU A 42 5.52 -9.40 -2.15
C GLU A 42 4.19 -9.69 -1.47
N GLU A 43 4.22 -9.99 -0.17
CA GLU A 43 3.00 -10.21 0.60
C GLU A 43 2.24 -8.90 0.83
N ALA A 44 2.95 -7.79 1.05
CA ALA A 44 2.31 -6.48 1.16
C ALA A 44 1.56 -6.12 -0.14
N ALA A 45 2.16 -6.38 -1.30
CA ALA A 45 1.56 -6.14 -2.61
C ALA A 45 0.24 -6.91 -2.76
N GLY A 46 0.22 -8.21 -2.45
CA GLY A 46 -1.02 -9.00 -2.49
C GLY A 46 -2.10 -8.48 -1.54
N VAL A 47 -1.72 -8.04 -0.33
CA VAL A 47 -2.66 -7.44 0.62
C VAL A 47 -3.24 -6.12 0.12
N TRP A 48 -2.44 -5.31 -0.58
CA TRP A 48 -2.93 -4.08 -1.20
C TRP A 48 -3.90 -4.36 -2.33
N GLU A 49 -3.60 -5.31 -3.21
CA GLU A 49 -4.51 -5.73 -4.28
C GLU A 49 -5.85 -6.22 -3.73
N GLU A 50 -5.84 -7.06 -2.69
CA GLU A 50 -7.06 -7.50 -2.01
C GLU A 50 -7.85 -6.33 -1.40
N LEU A 51 -7.17 -5.43 -0.69
CA LEU A 51 -7.79 -4.26 -0.07
C LEU A 51 -8.47 -3.38 -1.12
N LEU A 52 -7.77 -3.12 -2.22
CA LEU A 52 -8.23 -2.26 -3.30
C LEU A 52 -9.34 -2.92 -4.13
N GLY A 53 -9.39 -4.26 -4.17
CA GLY A 53 -10.53 -5.02 -4.68
C GLY A 53 -11.82 -4.79 -3.88
N LEU A 54 -11.71 -4.60 -2.56
CA LEU A 54 -12.84 -4.29 -1.67
C LEU A 54 -13.18 -2.79 -1.65
N LYS A 55 -12.17 -1.92 -1.67
CA LYS A 55 -12.33 -0.47 -1.55
C LYS A 55 -11.41 0.26 -2.52
N ARG A 56 -11.89 0.45 -3.75
CA ARG A 56 -11.15 1.08 -4.86
C ARG A 56 -10.84 2.56 -4.64
N ASP A 57 -11.59 3.26 -3.80
CA ASP A 57 -11.44 4.67 -3.45
C ASP A 57 -10.52 4.90 -2.23
N TYR A 58 -9.73 3.89 -1.83
CA TYR A 58 -8.78 4.01 -0.72
C TYR A 58 -7.44 4.59 -1.20
N LEU A 59 -7.37 5.93 -1.30
CA LEU A 59 -6.20 6.65 -1.86
C LEU A 59 -4.86 6.22 -1.28
N VAL A 60 -4.77 6.16 0.06
CA VAL A 60 -3.52 5.80 0.75
C VAL A 60 -3.05 4.38 0.38
N ALA A 61 -3.96 3.45 0.08
CA ALA A 61 -3.59 2.09 -0.30
C ALA A 61 -3.00 2.04 -1.71
N TRP A 62 -3.50 2.84 -2.66
CA TRP A 62 -2.89 2.97 -3.99
C TRP A 62 -1.48 3.56 -3.91
N MET A 63 -1.27 4.57 -3.07
CA MET A 63 0.07 5.15 -2.84
C MET A 63 1.04 4.14 -2.23
N LEU A 64 0.60 3.44 -1.17
CA LEU A 64 1.41 2.41 -0.54
C LEU A 64 1.72 1.26 -1.51
N TYR A 65 0.77 0.86 -2.34
CA TYR A 65 0.99 -0.17 -3.37
C TYR A 65 2.03 0.27 -4.40
N GLY A 66 1.95 1.51 -4.90
CA GLY A 66 2.98 2.09 -5.77
C GLY A 66 4.37 2.06 -5.13
N ARG A 67 4.47 2.45 -3.85
CA ARG A 67 5.74 2.37 -3.09
C ARG A 67 6.22 0.93 -2.92
N THR A 68 5.32 -0.01 -2.60
CA THR A 68 5.64 -1.45 -2.50
C THR A 68 6.22 -1.97 -3.82
N LEU A 69 5.64 -1.59 -4.96
CA LEU A 69 6.14 -1.98 -6.28
C LEU A 69 7.55 -1.44 -6.55
N LEU A 70 7.90 -0.25 -6.05
CA LEU A 70 9.28 0.26 -6.13
C LEU A 70 10.26 -0.57 -5.31
N HIS A 71 9.89 -0.95 -4.08
CA HIS A 71 10.73 -1.85 -3.27
C HIS A 71 10.92 -3.22 -3.91
N LEU A 72 9.95 -3.67 -4.71
CA LEU A 72 10.02 -4.90 -5.51
C LEU A 72 10.85 -4.76 -6.80
N GLY A 73 11.40 -3.58 -7.09
CA GLY A 73 12.12 -3.33 -8.35
C GLY A 73 11.21 -3.32 -9.58
N ARG A 74 9.92 -2.96 -9.41
CA ARG A 74 8.90 -2.91 -10.48
C ARG A 74 8.46 -1.46 -10.77
N PRO A 75 9.37 -0.55 -11.20
CA PRO A 75 9.07 0.87 -11.34
C PRO A 75 8.04 1.19 -12.43
N ALA A 76 8.00 0.41 -13.53
CA ALA A 76 7.00 0.59 -14.58
C ALA A 76 5.58 0.35 -14.08
N GLU A 77 5.38 -0.68 -13.25
CA GLU A 77 4.08 -1.00 -12.66
C GLU A 77 3.71 -0.01 -11.54
N ALA A 78 4.69 0.45 -10.77
CA ALA A 78 4.50 1.52 -9.79
C ALA A 78 3.99 2.80 -10.46
N ARG A 79 4.65 3.24 -11.56
CA ARG A 79 4.21 4.39 -12.35
C ARG A 79 2.78 4.22 -12.85
N GLN A 80 2.49 3.10 -13.50
CA GLN A 80 1.15 2.82 -14.02
C GLN A 80 0.09 2.85 -12.91
N THR A 81 0.39 2.25 -11.76
CA THR A 81 -0.51 2.22 -10.60
C THR A 81 -0.82 3.62 -10.08
N LEU A 82 0.21 4.45 -9.93
CA LEU A 82 0.08 5.81 -9.40
C LEU A 82 -0.66 6.72 -10.39
N GLU A 83 -0.33 6.68 -11.68
CA GLU A 83 -0.95 7.51 -12.72
C GLU A 83 -2.41 7.10 -12.99
N ALA A 84 -2.71 5.80 -13.04
CA ALA A 84 -4.04 5.32 -13.39
C ALA A 84 -5.04 5.33 -12.23
N HIS A 85 -4.56 5.28 -10.97
CA HIS A 85 -5.43 5.10 -9.80
C HIS A 85 -5.21 6.13 -8.70
N ALA A 86 -3.98 6.32 -8.22
CA ALA A 86 -3.73 7.19 -7.07
C ALA A 86 -3.95 8.67 -7.40
N LEU A 87 -3.35 9.16 -8.49
CA LEU A 87 -3.38 10.57 -8.87
C LEU A 87 -4.79 11.08 -9.19
N PRO A 88 -5.61 10.39 -10.03
CA PRO A 88 -6.98 10.82 -10.30
C PRO A 88 -7.83 10.86 -9.03
N LEU A 89 -7.64 9.89 -8.13
CA LEU A 89 -8.37 9.81 -6.88
C LEU A 89 -7.96 10.93 -5.92
N ALA A 90 -6.67 11.30 -5.86
CA ALA A 90 -6.20 12.42 -5.06
C ALA A 90 -6.80 13.76 -5.53
N HIS A 91 -6.88 13.97 -6.85
CA HIS A 91 -7.59 15.11 -7.44
C HIS A 91 -9.08 15.08 -7.10
N GLN A 92 -9.74 13.94 -7.26
CA GLN A 92 -11.16 13.79 -6.96
C GLN A 92 -11.49 14.08 -5.49
N GLN A 93 -10.61 13.68 -4.56
CA GLN A 93 -10.79 13.91 -3.13
C GLN A 93 -10.35 15.31 -2.68
N GLY A 94 -9.74 16.11 -3.58
CA GLY A 94 -9.27 17.47 -3.27
C GLY A 94 -8.07 17.52 -2.31
N HIS A 95 -7.24 16.47 -2.29
CA HIS A 95 -6.13 16.34 -1.35
C HIS A 95 -4.80 16.79 -1.98
N ALA A 96 -4.37 18.02 -1.69
CA ALA A 96 -3.13 18.58 -2.23
C ALA A 96 -1.86 17.80 -1.80
N GLY A 97 -1.76 17.41 -0.52
CA GLY A 97 -0.58 16.68 -0.01
C GLY A 97 -0.30 15.36 -0.73
N PRO A 98 -1.28 14.44 -0.84
CA PRO A 98 -1.15 13.23 -1.64
C PRO A 98 -0.80 13.47 -3.11
N ILE A 99 -1.29 14.54 -3.74
CA ILE A 99 -0.92 14.86 -5.14
C ILE A 99 0.58 15.16 -5.23
N GLU A 100 1.10 16.02 -4.34
CA GLU A 100 2.51 16.37 -4.30
C GLU A 100 3.38 15.14 -4.03
N GLU A 101 2.98 14.28 -3.08
CA GLU A 101 3.70 13.05 -2.77
C GLU A 101 3.70 12.07 -3.95
N ILE A 102 2.56 11.87 -4.61
CA ILE A 102 2.48 11.00 -5.79
C ILE A 102 3.36 11.54 -6.92
N GLN A 103 3.35 12.86 -7.16
CA GLN A 103 4.16 13.46 -8.22
C GLN A 103 5.66 13.29 -7.94
N ALA A 104 6.10 13.50 -6.69
CA ALA A 104 7.48 13.26 -6.29
C ALA A 104 7.92 11.80 -6.58
N ILE A 105 7.04 10.83 -6.31
CA ILE A 105 7.33 9.42 -6.64
C ILE A 105 7.45 9.19 -8.15
N LEU A 106 6.56 9.81 -8.95
CA LEU A 106 6.59 9.67 -10.41
C LEU A 106 7.84 10.30 -11.04
N ASP A 107 8.32 11.38 -10.44
CA ASP A 107 9.56 12.05 -10.83
C ASP A 107 10.77 11.17 -10.48
N GLU A 108 10.83 10.60 -9.25
CA GLU A 108 11.84 9.61 -8.84
C GLU A 108 11.93 8.43 -9.82
N ILE A 109 10.79 7.92 -10.30
CA ILE A 109 10.73 6.84 -11.28
C ILE A 109 11.25 7.28 -12.65
N GLY A 110 11.00 8.53 -13.05
CA GLY A 110 11.38 9.08 -14.36
C GLY A 110 12.86 9.44 -14.47
N GLU A 111 13.50 9.74 -13.35
CA GLU A 111 14.93 10.07 -13.27
C GLU A 111 15.83 8.82 -13.18
N ALA A 112 15.28 7.64 -12.94
CA ALA A 112 16.06 6.40 -12.90
C ALA A 112 16.60 6.07 -14.32
N PRO A 113 17.93 5.92 -14.50
CA PRO A 113 18.50 5.60 -15.81
C PRO A 113 18.02 4.22 -16.27
N ALA A 114 17.57 4.15 -17.53
CA ALA A 114 17.11 2.95 -18.22
C ALA A 114 18.19 1.88 -18.38
#